data_AF-A0A957RGK8-F1
#
_entry.id   AF-A0A957RGK8-F1
#
_cell.length_a   1.000
_cell.length_b   1.000
_cell.length_c   1.000
_cell.angle_alpha   90.00
_cell.angle_beta   90.00
_cell.angle_gamma   90.00
#
_symmetry.space_group_name_H-M   'P 1'
#
loop_
_entity.id
_entity.type
_entity.pdbx_description
1 polymer ?
#
loop_
_entity_poly.entity_id
_entity_poly.type
_entity_poly.pdbx_seq_one_letter_code
_entity_poly.pdbx_strand_id
1 'polypeptide(L)'
;MDTHFLTLWQATLEQSLDERASRILDQRYCFSEGKVNTLQSIGDVEQISRERVRQIIVKSLRKIVGKANRAINNQQINTPEAALVSYVRSIVIPEEDGHIDRLAAYLVNDFGHLPPSRTSMDLLVQMLYKTKKEKEARLDEALMSMQVMLGELRAVRPNSKGEARPKQERPSTADRAKQAEIVQWLALSKYATATDPVPGFCIRQGEHVRLKNGNRYEILEWLKREGIHEGISVAGYYVIRDATDSRYSDSLLFLSANSIKSSSQEVWESPSDDRQDMNREQGMPERAYAPWNKHEDRELTWLFESGLSQRHLANHFSRQSSAIRSRLKKLGLK
;
A
#
# COMPACT_ATOMS: atom_id res chain seq x y z
N MET A 1 5.27 12.28 -8.20
CA MET A 1 5.81 10.91 -8.16
C MET A 1 7.31 11.03 -8.24
N ASP A 2 8.02 10.50 -7.26
CA ASP A 2 9.46 10.56 -7.18
C ASP A 2 10.11 9.72 -8.30
N THR A 3 10.48 10.39 -9.40
CA THR A 3 11.07 9.77 -10.58
C THR A 3 12.42 9.11 -10.29
N HIS A 4 13.11 9.55 -9.24
CA HIS A 4 14.40 9.00 -8.87
C HIS A 4 14.24 7.64 -8.19
N PHE A 5 13.34 7.52 -7.22
CA PHE A 5 13.03 6.22 -6.60
C PHE A 5 12.66 5.17 -7.66
N LEU A 6 11.80 5.54 -8.61
CA LEU A 6 11.33 4.66 -9.66
C LEU A 6 12.44 4.16 -10.58
N THR A 7 13.33 5.08 -10.97
CA THR A 7 14.48 4.74 -11.80
C THR A 7 15.39 3.74 -11.08
N LEU A 8 15.67 3.98 -9.78
CA LEU A 8 16.47 3.08 -8.95
C LEU A 8 15.78 1.73 -8.73
N TRP A 9 14.45 1.74 -8.56
CA TRP A 9 13.64 0.55 -8.40
C TRP A 9 13.69 -0.33 -9.65
N GLN A 10 13.43 0.23 -10.84
CA GLN A 10 13.46 -0.50 -12.10
C GLN A 10 14.85 -1.08 -12.38
N ALA A 11 15.90 -0.28 -12.25
CA ALA A 11 17.28 -0.76 -12.42
C ALA A 11 17.64 -1.88 -11.43
N THR A 12 17.11 -1.81 -10.19
CA THR A 12 17.27 -2.86 -9.18
C THR A 12 16.56 -4.15 -9.60
N LEU A 13 15.32 -4.07 -10.09
CA LEU A 13 14.60 -5.26 -10.52
C LEU A 13 15.29 -5.97 -11.68
N GLU A 14 15.75 -5.22 -12.69
CA GLU A 14 16.42 -5.74 -13.87
C GLU A 14 17.75 -6.42 -13.57
N GLN A 15 18.59 -5.80 -12.72
CA GLN A 15 19.93 -6.35 -12.44
C GLN A 15 19.92 -7.45 -11.38
N SER A 16 18.92 -7.44 -10.51
CA SER A 16 19.01 -8.20 -9.26
C SER A 16 18.18 -9.47 -9.24
N LEU A 17 17.13 -9.54 -10.06
CA LEU A 17 16.15 -10.62 -10.08
C LEU A 17 16.08 -11.28 -11.45
N ASP A 18 15.53 -12.50 -11.48
CA ASP A 18 15.09 -13.08 -12.74
C ASP A 18 13.84 -12.35 -13.26
N GLU A 19 13.59 -12.48 -14.56
CA GLU A 19 12.51 -11.79 -15.26
C GLU A 19 11.14 -12.01 -14.60
N ARG A 20 10.87 -13.24 -14.13
CA ARG A 20 9.60 -13.58 -13.49
C ARG A 20 9.46 -12.93 -12.12
N ALA A 21 10.50 -13.01 -11.29
CA ALA A 21 10.52 -12.38 -9.98
C ALA A 21 10.44 -10.85 -10.08
N SER A 22 11.06 -10.26 -11.10
CA SER A 22 10.94 -8.84 -11.44
C SER A 22 9.50 -8.46 -11.76
N ARG A 23 8.84 -9.15 -12.70
CA ARG A 23 7.43 -8.91 -13.04
C ARG A 23 6.49 -9.04 -11.84
N ILE A 24 6.63 -10.10 -11.03
CA ILE A 24 5.79 -10.30 -9.83
C ILE A 24 5.95 -9.14 -8.83
N LEU A 25 7.17 -8.62 -8.67
CA LEU A 25 7.42 -7.47 -7.80
C LEU A 25 6.83 -6.18 -8.37
N ASP A 26 7.01 -5.92 -9.66
CA ASP A 26 6.43 -4.75 -10.31
C ASP A 26 4.90 -4.77 -10.25
N GLN A 27 4.28 -5.93 -10.53
CA GLN A 27 2.84 -6.15 -10.37
C GLN A 27 2.35 -6.03 -8.93
N ARG A 28 3.20 -6.24 -7.92
CA ARG A 28 2.79 -6.12 -6.52
C ARG A 28 2.77 -4.68 -6.04
N TYR A 29 3.78 -3.90 -6.42
CA TYR A 29 3.97 -2.53 -5.93
C TYR A 29 3.46 -1.46 -6.90
N CYS A 30 3.25 -1.82 -8.16
CA CYS A 30 2.50 -1.06 -9.17
C CYS A 30 2.99 0.37 -9.36
N PHE A 31 4.30 0.53 -9.27
CA PHE A 31 4.96 1.81 -9.44
C PHE A 31 4.82 2.37 -10.86
N SER A 32 4.59 1.51 -11.85
CA SER A 32 4.35 1.85 -13.25
C SER A 32 2.87 2.10 -13.56
N GLU A 33 1.98 1.19 -13.14
CA GLU A 33 0.57 1.17 -13.55
C GLU A 33 -0.40 1.83 -12.56
N GLY A 34 0.04 2.15 -11.34
CA GLY A 34 -0.77 2.80 -10.30
C GLY A 34 -1.89 1.96 -9.69
N LYS A 35 -2.06 0.70 -10.12
CA LYS A 35 -3.11 -0.21 -9.63
C LYS A 35 -2.53 -1.39 -8.84
N VAL A 36 -2.62 -1.36 -7.51
CA VAL A 36 -2.13 -2.43 -6.63
C VAL A 36 -2.84 -3.76 -6.92
N ASN A 37 -2.08 -4.81 -7.27
CA ASN A 37 -2.63 -6.14 -7.44
C ASN A 37 -2.58 -6.95 -6.13
N THR A 38 -3.63 -7.73 -5.90
CA THR A 38 -3.67 -8.68 -4.78
C THR A 38 -2.74 -9.88 -5.07
N LEU A 39 -2.29 -10.58 -4.03
CA LEU A 39 -1.47 -11.79 -4.20
C LEU A 39 -2.22 -12.88 -4.99
N GLN A 40 -3.56 -12.91 -4.88
CA GLN A 40 -4.39 -13.84 -5.63
C GLN A 40 -4.42 -13.46 -7.11
N SER A 41 -4.70 -12.20 -7.43
CA SER A 41 -4.73 -11.71 -8.81
C SER A 41 -3.40 -11.93 -9.54
N ILE A 42 -2.27 -11.67 -8.88
CA ILE A 42 -0.94 -11.97 -9.43
C ILE A 42 -0.78 -13.47 -9.67
N GLY A 43 -1.25 -14.30 -8.74
CA GLY A 43 -1.19 -15.76 -8.86
C GLY A 43 -2.00 -16.29 -10.05
N ASP A 44 -3.18 -15.70 -10.31
CA ASP A 44 -4.03 -16.05 -11.44
C ASP A 44 -3.36 -15.69 -12.78
N VAL A 45 -2.72 -14.51 -12.86
CA VAL A 45 -1.96 -14.08 -14.05
C VAL A 45 -0.72 -14.94 -14.29
N GLU A 46 0.04 -15.25 -13.23
CA GLU A 46 1.29 -16.01 -13.30
C GLU A 46 1.08 -17.53 -13.23
N GLN A 47 -0.18 -18.00 -13.19
CA GLN A 47 -0.59 -19.40 -13.07
C GLN A 47 0.11 -20.14 -11.92
N ILE A 48 0.19 -19.50 -10.75
CA ILE A 48 0.78 -20.06 -9.52
C ILE A 48 -0.10 -19.76 -8.31
N SER A 49 0.06 -20.53 -7.25
CA SER A 49 -0.70 -20.29 -6.03
C SER A 49 -0.35 -18.93 -5.40
N ARG A 50 -1.34 -18.33 -4.74
CA ARG A 50 -1.17 -17.13 -3.90
C ARG A 50 0.02 -17.22 -2.94
N GLU A 51 0.18 -18.37 -2.29
CA GLU A 51 1.29 -18.61 -1.37
C GLU A 51 2.64 -18.62 -2.09
N ARG A 52 2.69 -19.12 -3.33
CA ARG A 52 3.91 -19.09 -4.14
C ARG A 52 4.30 -17.67 -4.53
N VAL A 53 3.33 -16.82 -4.89
CA VAL A 53 3.56 -15.38 -5.14
C VAL A 53 4.17 -14.72 -3.90
N ARG A 54 3.58 -14.93 -2.72
CA ARG A 54 4.09 -14.40 -1.44
C ARG A 54 5.53 -14.82 -1.18
N GLN A 55 5.85 -16.09 -1.39
CA GLN A 55 7.22 -16.61 -1.23
C GLN A 55 8.22 -15.96 -2.18
N ILE A 56 7.83 -15.73 -3.44
CA ILE A 56 8.66 -15.05 -4.44
C ILE A 56 8.95 -13.62 -3.98
N ILE A 57 7.92 -12.85 -3.59
CA ILE A 57 8.09 -11.48 -3.10
C ILE A 57 9.06 -11.42 -1.92
N VAL A 58 8.82 -12.23 -0.88
CA VAL A 58 9.67 -12.25 0.33
C VAL A 58 11.11 -12.64 -0.01
N LYS A 59 11.31 -13.63 -0.89
CA LYS A 59 12.64 -14.07 -1.31
C LYS A 59 13.35 -12.99 -2.12
N SER A 60 12.66 -12.31 -3.02
CA SER A 60 13.22 -11.28 -3.88
C SER A 60 13.60 -10.03 -3.09
N LEU A 61 12.75 -9.55 -2.18
CA LEU A 61 13.08 -8.42 -1.29
C LEU A 61 14.28 -8.74 -0.41
N ARG A 62 14.34 -9.95 0.17
CA ARG A 62 15.51 -10.40 0.94
C ARG A 62 16.78 -10.40 0.08
N LYS A 63 16.69 -10.82 -1.19
CA LYS A 63 17.82 -10.83 -2.13
C LYS A 63 18.30 -9.41 -2.44
N ILE A 64 17.38 -8.48 -2.74
CA ILE A 64 17.67 -7.07 -3.00
C ILE A 64 18.37 -6.45 -1.78
N VAL A 65 17.73 -6.50 -0.61
CA VAL A 65 18.27 -5.91 0.63
C VAL A 65 19.60 -6.55 1.04
N GLY A 66 19.74 -7.87 0.86
CA GLY A 66 20.99 -8.59 1.14
C GLY A 66 22.14 -8.23 0.17
N LYS A 67 21.84 -7.94 -1.10
CA LYS A 67 22.83 -7.43 -2.05
C LYS A 67 23.20 -5.97 -1.75
N ALA A 68 22.20 -5.12 -1.54
CA ALA A 68 22.38 -3.72 -1.18
C ALA A 68 23.30 -3.55 0.04
N ASN A 69 23.00 -4.25 1.14
CA ASN A 69 23.82 -4.17 2.35
C ASN A 69 25.25 -4.67 2.14
N ARG A 70 25.46 -5.70 1.31
CA ARG A 70 26.83 -6.17 0.96
C ARG A 70 27.58 -5.13 0.15
N ALA A 71 26.94 -4.54 -0.86
CA ALA A 71 27.52 -3.49 -1.67
C ALA A 71 27.85 -2.24 -0.84
N ILE A 72 26.94 -1.79 0.04
CA ILE A 72 27.17 -0.67 0.97
C ILE A 72 28.36 -0.95 1.90
N ASN A 73 28.43 -2.15 2.50
CA ASN A 73 29.55 -2.52 3.38
C ASN A 73 30.89 -2.55 2.63
N ASN A 74 30.87 -2.86 1.34
CA ASN A 74 32.04 -2.85 0.46
C ASN A 74 32.31 -1.47 -0.18
N GLN A 75 31.59 -0.42 0.22
CA GLN A 75 31.66 0.94 -0.34
C GLN A 75 31.33 1.02 -1.85
N GLN A 76 30.59 0.04 -2.38
CA GLN A 76 30.13 -0.02 -3.77
C GLN A 76 28.75 0.62 -3.90
N ILE A 77 28.67 1.95 -3.74
CA ILE A 77 27.40 2.69 -3.75
C ILE A 77 26.77 2.75 -5.15
N ASN A 78 27.56 2.52 -6.20
CA ASN A 78 27.13 2.62 -7.60
C ASN A 78 26.24 1.46 -8.08
N THR A 79 26.02 0.40 -7.29
CA THR A 79 25.08 -0.65 -7.69
C THR A 79 23.64 -0.16 -7.49
N PRO A 80 22.67 -0.49 -8.35
CA PRO A 80 21.31 -0.01 -8.20
C PRO A 80 20.67 -0.38 -6.86
N GLU A 81 20.97 -1.56 -6.32
CA GLU A 81 20.39 -1.98 -5.04
C GLU A 81 20.95 -1.17 -3.87
N ALA A 82 22.25 -0.85 -3.90
CA ALA A 82 22.90 0.00 -2.92
C ALA A 82 22.36 1.43 -3.00
N ALA A 83 22.25 1.97 -4.22
CA ALA A 83 21.70 3.30 -4.47
C ALA A 83 20.25 3.40 -3.98
N LEU A 84 19.40 2.42 -4.31
CA LEU A 84 18.00 2.36 -3.87
C LEU A 84 17.86 2.35 -2.35
N VAL A 85 18.58 1.46 -1.66
CA VAL A 85 18.49 1.36 -0.19
C VAL A 85 19.10 2.59 0.48
N SER A 86 20.18 3.15 -0.08
CA SER A 86 20.79 4.39 0.45
C SER A 86 19.86 5.58 0.25
N TYR A 87 19.15 5.64 -0.87
CA TYR A 87 18.14 6.65 -1.13
C TYR A 87 17.02 6.61 -0.08
N VAL A 88 16.44 5.43 0.16
CA VAL A 88 15.39 5.26 1.17
C VAL A 88 15.90 5.60 2.58
N ARG A 89 17.14 5.22 2.92
CA ARG A 89 17.77 5.58 4.21
C ARG A 89 18.09 7.06 4.34
N SER A 90 18.30 7.77 3.23
CA SER A 90 18.55 9.22 3.25
C SER A 90 17.28 10.02 3.52
N ILE A 91 16.11 9.46 3.15
CA ILE A 91 14.81 10.05 3.42
C ILE A 91 14.39 9.79 4.87
N VAL A 92 14.65 8.57 5.37
CA VAL A 92 14.27 8.14 6.71
C VAL A 92 15.47 7.53 7.42
N ILE A 93 15.99 8.26 8.42
CA ILE A 93 17.06 7.80 9.30
C ILE A 93 16.40 7.07 10.49
N PRO A 94 16.47 5.73 10.58
CA PRO A 94 15.73 4.96 11.59
C PRO A 94 16.11 5.28 13.05
N GLU A 95 17.29 5.84 13.28
CA GLU A 95 17.80 6.18 14.60
C GLU A 95 17.29 7.53 15.12
N GLU A 96 16.69 8.37 14.27
CA GLU A 96 16.20 9.68 14.66
C GLU A 96 14.75 9.63 15.16
N ASP A 97 14.41 10.52 16.09
CA ASP A 97 13.02 10.70 16.53
C ASP A 97 12.13 11.14 15.36
N GLY A 98 10.87 10.68 15.37
CA GLY A 98 9.89 10.98 14.32
C GLY A 98 10.21 10.38 12.95
N HIS A 99 11.13 9.41 12.85
CA HIS A 99 11.43 8.73 11.58
C HIS A 99 10.20 8.02 10.99
N ILE A 100 9.31 7.49 11.83
CA ILE A 100 8.06 6.87 11.39
C ILE A 100 7.11 7.89 10.77
N ASP A 101 6.97 9.07 11.37
CA ASP A 101 6.13 10.13 10.82
C ASP A 101 6.70 10.65 9.50
N ARG A 102 8.03 10.77 9.39
CA ARG A 102 8.70 11.10 8.12
C ARG A 102 8.49 10.03 7.05
N LEU A 103 8.57 8.76 7.42
CA LEU A 103 8.30 7.65 6.51
C LEU A 103 6.87 7.69 5.97
N ALA A 104 5.90 7.88 6.86
CA ALA A 104 4.51 7.95 6.49
C ALA A 104 4.20 9.24 5.69
N ALA A 105 4.81 10.38 6.02
CA ALA A 105 4.69 11.62 5.26
C ALA A 105 5.28 11.48 3.85
N TYR A 106 6.45 10.86 3.72
CA TYR A 106 7.06 10.54 2.42
C TYR A 106 6.14 9.66 1.57
N LEU A 107 5.52 8.63 2.15
CA LEU A 107 4.54 7.80 1.44
C LEU A 107 3.31 8.58 0.99
N VAL A 108 2.77 9.46 1.83
CA VAL A 108 1.60 10.27 1.47
C VAL A 108 1.93 11.26 0.36
N ASN A 109 3.10 11.91 0.43
CA ASN A 109 3.48 12.98 -0.51
C ASN A 109 4.00 12.42 -1.84
N ASP A 110 4.96 11.48 -1.80
CA ASP A 110 5.68 11.02 -3.00
C ASP A 110 5.03 9.80 -3.65
N PHE A 111 4.30 9.02 -2.84
CA PHE A 111 3.53 7.85 -3.28
C PHE A 111 2.02 8.03 -3.18
N GLY A 112 1.51 9.25 -3.05
CA GLY A 112 0.07 9.52 -2.94
C GLY A 112 -0.80 9.07 -4.13
N HIS A 113 -0.17 8.75 -5.27
CA HIS A 113 -0.81 8.13 -6.43
C HIS A 113 -1.02 6.62 -6.24
N LEU A 114 -0.19 5.97 -5.42
CA LEU A 114 -0.45 4.62 -4.96
C LEU A 114 -1.54 4.71 -3.88
N PRO A 115 -2.46 3.75 -3.83
CA PRO A 115 -3.32 3.60 -2.67
C PRO A 115 -2.42 3.60 -1.42
N PRO A 116 -2.67 4.47 -0.41
CA PRO A 116 -1.95 4.47 0.86
C PRO A 116 -2.23 3.13 1.53
N SER A 117 -1.43 2.16 1.15
CA SER A 117 -1.70 0.75 1.35
C SER A 117 -0.54 0.16 2.12
N ARG A 118 -0.88 -0.85 2.91
CA ARG A 118 0.09 -1.67 3.65
C ARG A 118 1.23 -2.17 2.78
N THR A 119 1.01 -2.29 1.47
CA THR A 119 2.00 -2.75 0.50
C THR A 119 3.19 -1.80 0.39
N SER A 120 3.01 -0.53 0.04
CA SER A 120 4.14 0.42 -0.13
C SER A 120 4.89 0.64 1.19
N MET A 121 4.16 0.68 2.31
CA MET A 121 4.77 0.76 3.64
C MET A 121 5.64 -0.47 3.96
N ASP A 122 5.13 -1.67 3.72
CA ASP A 122 5.89 -2.92 3.90
C ASP A 122 7.18 -2.88 3.07
N LEU A 123 7.15 -2.39 1.82
CA LEU A 123 8.38 -2.29 1.02
C LEU A 123 9.47 -1.46 1.70
N LEU A 124 9.13 -0.23 2.12
CA LEU A 124 10.10 0.68 2.71
C LEU A 124 10.61 0.15 4.06
N VAL A 125 9.71 -0.40 4.88
CA VAL A 125 10.08 -1.06 6.14
C VAL A 125 11.04 -2.23 5.90
N GLN A 126 10.82 -3.04 4.86
CA GLN A 126 11.69 -4.16 4.53
C GLN A 126 13.12 -3.72 4.16
N MET A 127 13.27 -2.52 3.58
CA MET A 127 14.56 -1.92 3.20
C MET A 127 15.27 -1.22 4.36
N LEU A 128 14.52 -0.59 5.27
CA LEU A 128 15.07 0.19 6.38
C LEU A 128 15.55 -0.72 7.53
N TYR A 129 14.74 -1.70 7.93
CA TYR A 129 15.01 -2.48 9.14
C TYR A 129 15.65 -3.84 8.85
N LYS A 130 16.44 -4.33 9.81
CA LYS A 130 17.24 -5.56 9.62
C LYS A 130 16.48 -6.79 10.09
N THR A 131 15.93 -6.75 11.30
CA THR A 131 15.33 -7.94 11.91
C THR A 131 13.84 -8.05 11.58
N LYS A 132 13.32 -9.28 11.60
CA LYS A 132 11.88 -9.53 11.39
C LYS A 132 11.03 -8.81 12.45
N LYS A 133 11.44 -8.88 13.72
CA LYS A 133 10.73 -8.28 14.85
C LYS A 133 10.64 -6.76 14.73
N GLU A 134 11.74 -6.10 14.36
CA GLU A 134 11.73 -4.65 14.09
C GLU A 134 10.81 -4.31 12.92
N LYS A 135 10.87 -5.07 11.83
CA LYS A 135 10.01 -4.83 10.66
C LYS A 135 8.52 -4.88 11.03
N GLU A 136 8.09 -5.88 11.78
CA GLU A 136 6.69 -6.02 12.19
C GLU A 136 6.26 -4.87 13.11
N ALA A 137 7.04 -4.58 14.15
CA ALA A 137 6.74 -3.49 15.09
C ALA A 137 6.66 -2.13 14.39
N ARG A 138 7.62 -1.84 13.49
CA ARG A 138 7.71 -0.56 12.79
C ARG A 138 6.69 -0.42 11.67
N LEU A 139 6.28 -1.53 11.05
CA LEU A 139 5.18 -1.52 10.09
C LEU A 139 3.87 -1.10 10.76
N ASP A 140 3.53 -1.69 11.90
CA ASP A 140 2.29 -1.36 12.60
C ASP A 140 2.30 0.10 13.09
N GLU A 141 3.43 0.56 13.65
CA GLU A 141 3.63 1.95 14.06
C GLU A 141 3.45 2.93 12.88
N ALA A 142 4.05 2.62 11.73
CA ALA A 142 3.95 3.46 10.54
C ALA A 142 2.56 3.46 9.92
N LEU A 143 1.85 2.34 9.94
CA LEU A 143 0.46 2.28 9.51
C LEU A 143 -0.45 3.11 10.42
N MET A 144 -0.22 3.08 11.73
CA MET A 144 -0.95 3.92 12.68
C MET A 144 -0.66 5.40 12.45
N SER A 145 0.61 5.80 12.32
CA SER A 145 1.00 7.19 12.01
C SER A 145 0.37 7.66 10.68
N MET A 146 0.41 6.82 9.63
CA MET A 146 -0.23 7.12 8.36
C MET A 146 -1.75 7.26 8.49
N GLN A 147 -2.42 6.43 9.29
CA GLN A 147 -3.86 6.57 9.56
C GLN A 147 -4.18 7.86 10.32
N VAL A 148 -3.36 8.25 11.29
CA VAL A 148 -3.48 9.53 12.00
C VAL A 148 -3.30 10.67 11.01
N MET A 149 -2.25 10.70 10.20
CA MET A 149 -2.04 11.74 9.20
C MET A 149 -3.16 11.80 8.16
N LEU A 150 -3.65 10.67 7.66
CA LEU A 150 -4.80 10.65 6.74
C LEU A 150 -6.10 11.08 7.45
N GLY A 151 -6.24 10.75 8.73
CA GLY A 151 -7.33 11.18 9.61
C GLY A 151 -7.29 12.67 9.87
N GLU A 152 -6.11 13.24 10.11
CA GLU A 152 -5.84 14.67 10.24
C GLU A 152 -6.07 15.37 8.91
N LEU A 153 -5.61 14.84 7.77
CA LEU A 153 -5.96 15.39 6.45
C LEU A 153 -7.49 15.39 6.21
N ARG A 154 -8.19 14.37 6.74
CA ARG A 154 -9.65 14.31 6.74
C ARG A 154 -10.31 15.24 7.78
N ALA A 155 -9.65 15.54 8.90
CA ALA A 155 -10.14 16.36 10.02
C ALA A 155 -9.72 17.84 9.93
N VAL A 156 -8.72 18.13 9.09
CA VAL A 156 -8.34 19.43 8.54
C VAL A 156 -9.31 19.81 7.41
N ARG A 157 -10.22 18.92 7.00
CA ARG A 157 -11.57 19.41 6.64
C ARG A 157 -12.10 20.10 7.87
N PRO A 158 -12.28 21.43 7.84
CA PRO A 158 -12.44 22.25 9.03
C PRO A 158 -13.50 21.68 9.96
N ASN A 159 -13.07 20.99 11.01
CA ASN A 159 -13.95 20.69 12.14
C ASN A 159 -14.00 21.96 12.99
N SER A 160 -15.09 22.68 12.76
CA SER A 160 -15.47 23.96 13.33
C SER A 160 -15.71 23.88 14.83
N LYS A 161 -14.63 23.89 15.62
CA LYS A 161 -14.71 24.25 17.04
C LYS A 161 -13.55 25.17 17.41
N GLY A 162 -13.84 26.46 17.49
CA GLY A 162 -13.03 27.41 18.26
C GLY A 162 -12.91 28.78 17.63
N GLU A 163 -12.56 28.85 16.35
CA GLU A 163 -12.50 30.12 15.63
C GLU A 163 -13.76 30.29 14.80
N ALA A 164 -14.46 31.41 15.02
CA ALA A 164 -15.63 31.80 14.25
C ALA A 164 -15.21 32.06 12.80
N ARG A 165 -15.08 31.00 12.00
CA ARG A 165 -15.06 31.12 10.55
C ARG A 165 -16.37 31.80 10.14
N PRO A 166 -16.33 32.78 9.21
CA PRO A 166 -17.54 33.22 8.55
C PRO A 166 -18.23 31.96 8.02
N LYS A 167 -19.53 31.79 8.34
CA LYS A 167 -20.34 30.66 7.87
C LYS A 167 -20.15 30.54 6.36
N GLN A 168 -19.27 29.66 5.91
CA GLN A 168 -19.22 29.28 4.51
C GLN A 168 -20.48 28.47 4.28
N GLU A 169 -21.47 29.14 3.71
CA GLU A 169 -22.72 28.53 3.31
C GLU A 169 -22.38 27.30 2.47
N ARG A 170 -23.00 26.16 2.81
CA ARG A 170 -22.87 24.96 1.98
C ARG A 170 -23.28 25.40 0.56
N PRO A 171 -22.47 25.12 -0.47
CA PRO A 171 -22.81 25.51 -1.82
C PRO A 171 -24.18 24.95 -2.15
N SER A 172 -25.05 25.82 -2.67
CA SER A 172 -26.39 25.44 -3.05
C SER A 172 -26.35 24.34 -4.12
N THR A 173 -27.46 23.64 -4.33
CA THR A 173 -27.56 22.65 -5.43
C THR A 173 -27.24 23.30 -6.78
N ALA A 174 -27.61 24.57 -6.96
CA ALA A 174 -27.30 25.34 -8.16
C ALA A 174 -25.78 25.59 -8.30
N ASP A 175 -25.10 25.93 -7.20
CA ASP A 175 -23.64 26.14 -7.22
C ASP A 175 -22.91 24.84 -7.57
N ARG A 176 -23.35 23.70 -7.03
CA ARG A 176 -22.75 22.40 -7.38
C ARG A 176 -22.93 22.04 -8.86
N ALA A 177 -24.09 22.32 -9.44
CA ALA A 177 -24.34 22.09 -10.85
C ALA A 177 -23.43 22.98 -11.72
N LYS A 178 -23.31 24.26 -11.36
CA LYS A 178 -22.41 25.22 -12.03
C LYS A 178 -20.94 24.78 -11.93
N GLN A 179 -20.50 24.36 -10.75
CA GLN A 179 -19.14 23.85 -10.54
C GLN A 179 -18.88 22.62 -11.42
N ALA A 180 -19.86 21.71 -11.55
CA ALA A 180 -19.74 20.55 -12.41
C ALA A 180 -19.59 20.93 -13.89
N GLU A 181 -20.38 21.89 -14.36
CA GLU A 181 -20.29 22.40 -15.74
C GLU A 181 -18.92 23.05 -16.01
N ILE A 182 -18.41 23.84 -15.06
CA ILE A 182 -17.07 24.46 -15.16
C ILE A 182 -15.99 23.38 -15.29
N VAL A 183 -16.02 22.35 -14.46
CA VAL A 183 -15.00 21.28 -14.47
C VAL A 183 -15.08 20.44 -15.74
N GLN A 184 -16.29 20.14 -16.23
CA GLN A 184 -16.46 19.45 -17.52
C GLN A 184 -15.96 20.29 -18.69
N TRP A 185 -16.24 21.60 -18.69
CA TRP A 185 -15.71 22.50 -19.71
C TRP A 185 -14.19 22.58 -19.65
N LEU A 186 -13.60 22.69 -18.46
CA LEU A 186 -12.15 22.73 -18.28
C LEU A 186 -11.48 21.48 -18.84
N ALA A 187 -12.04 20.29 -18.56
CA ALA A 187 -11.53 19.01 -19.05
C ALA A 187 -11.44 18.93 -20.57
N LEU A 188 -12.28 19.69 -21.29
CA LEU A 188 -12.31 19.77 -22.76
C LEU A 188 -11.61 21.01 -23.30
N SER A 189 -11.16 21.91 -22.43
CA SER A 189 -10.57 23.19 -22.82
C SER A 189 -9.08 23.07 -23.10
N LYS A 190 -8.54 24.06 -23.83
CA LYS A 190 -7.09 24.21 -24.04
C LYS A 190 -6.28 24.50 -22.77
N TYR A 191 -6.93 24.82 -21.66
CA TYR A 191 -6.25 25.12 -20.39
C TYR A 191 -5.92 23.84 -19.61
N ALA A 192 -6.62 22.74 -19.90
CA ALA A 192 -6.34 21.45 -19.31
C ALA A 192 -5.15 20.79 -20.00
N THR A 193 -4.14 20.45 -19.21
CA THR A 193 -3.08 19.54 -19.63
C THR A 193 -3.42 18.16 -19.10
N ALA A 194 -3.57 17.17 -19.98
CA ALA A 194 -3.83 15.80 -19.56
C ALA A 194 -2.71 15.29 -18.63
N THR A 195 -3.08 14.59 -17.57
CA THR A 195 -2.12 13.94 -16.69
C THR A 195 -1.88 12.51 -17.17
N ASP A 196 -0.62 12.13 -17.34
CA ASP A 196 -0.16 10.77 -17.64
C ASP A 196 0.76 10.33 -16.49
N PRO A 197 0.55 9.17 -15.83
CA PRO A 197 -0.36 8.06 -16.18
C PRO A 197 -1.75 8.09 -15.52
N VAL A 198 -2.00 9.00 -14.59
CA VAL A 198 -3.27 9.00 -13.84
C VAL A 198 -4.37 9.71 -14.64
N PRO A 199 -5.53 9.06 -14.92
CA PRO A 199 -6.61 9.67 -15.67
C PRO A 199 -7.11 10.95 -15.00
N GLY A 200 -6.93 12.09 -15.68
CA GLY A 200 -7.22 13.41 -15.13
C GLY A 200 -6.65 14.53 -15.99
N PHE A 201 -6.65 15.73 -15.45
CA PHE A 201 -5.99 16.89 -16.05
C PHE A 201 -5.48 17.84 -14.98
N CYS A 202 -4.51 18.67 -15.33
CA CYS A 202 -4.00 19.73 -14.48
C CYS A 202 -4.28 21.10 -15.08
N ILE A 203 -4.52 22.07 -14.19
CA ILE A 203 -4.64 23.49 -14.51
C ILE A 203 -3.51 24.22 -13.80
N ARG A 204 -2.65 24.90 -14.57
CA ARG A 204 -1.49 25.64 -14.07
C ARG A 204 -1.85 27.10 -13.80
N GLN A 205 -1.24 27.68 -12.79
CA GLN A 205 -1.32 29.10 -12.51
C GLN A 205 -0.75 29.93 -13.67
N GLY A 206 -1.35 31.10 -13.91
CA GLY A 206 -0.90 32.07 -14.90
C GLY A 206 -1.73 32.06 -16.19
N GLU A 207 -2.52 31.01 -16.41
CA GLU A 207 -3.52 30.97 -17.46
C GLU A 207 -4.70 31.89 -17.13
N HIS A 208 -5.25 32.54 -18.16
CA HIS A 208 -6.35 33.49 -18.00
C HIS A 208 -7.57 33.05 -18.81
N VAL A 209 -8.73 33.05 -18.18
CA VAL A 209 -10.02 32.79 -18.84
C VAL A 209 -10.77 34.10 -19.06
N ARG A 210 -11.41 34.24 -20.24
CA ARG A 210 -12.34 35.34 -20.52
C ARG A 210 -13.76 34.83 -20.41
N LEU A 211 -14.54 35.38 -19.47
CA LEU A 211 -15.94 35.02 -19.27
C LEU A 211 -16.85 35.72 -20.29
N LYS A 212 -18.10 35.26 -20.41
CA LYS A 212 -19.10 35.82 -21.34
C LYS A 212 -19.40 37.30 -21.11
N ASN A 213 -19.24 37.79 -19.88
CA ASN A 213 -19.37 39.20 -19.54
C ASN A 213 -18.17 40.06 -19.97
N GLY A 214 -17.15 39.47 -20.59
CA GLY A 214 -15.95 40.15 -21.07
C GLY A 214 -14.81 40.20 -20.06
N ASN A 215 -15.06 39.90 -18.79
CA ASN A 215 -14.06 39.94 -17.72
C ASN A 215 -12.99 38.86 -17.92
N ARG A 216 -11.76 39.19 -17.55
CA ARG A 216 -10.63 38.27 -17.53
C ARG A 216 -10.24 37.95 -16.10
N TYR A 217 -10.02 36.68 -15.82
CA TYR A 217 -9.55 36.20 -14.53
C TYR A 217 -8.40 35.23 -14.72
N GLU A 218 -7.44 35.24 -13.80
CA GLU A 218 -6.53 34.12 -13.63
C GLU A 218 -7.36 32.87 -13.26
N ILE A 219 -7.05 31.74 -13.89
CA ILE A 219 -7.95 30.59 -13.90
C ILE A 219 -8.10 29.95 -12.51
N LEU A 220 -7.04 29.88 -11.70
CA LEU A 220 -7.09 29.31 -10.36
C LEU A 220 -7.82 30.25 -9.39
N GLU A 221 -7.61 31.55 -9.50
CA GLU A 221 -8.39 32.54 -8.75
C GLU A 221 -9.88 32.46 -9.10
N TRP A 222 -10.21 32.32 -10.38
CA TRP A 222 -11.58 32.14 -10.82
C TRP A 222 -12.18 30.85 -10.24
N LEU A 223 -11.48 29.72 -10.33
CA LEU A 223 -11.94 28.47 -9.76
C LEU A 223 -12.18 28.59 -8.26
N LYS A 224 -11.28 29.23 -7.52
CA LYS A 224 -11.43 29.48 -6.09
C LYS A 224 -12.66 30.34 -5.79
N ARG A 225 -12.95 31.37 -6.59
CA ARG A 225 -14.18 32.20 -6.46
C ARG A 225 -15.44 31.40 -6.72
N GLU A 226 -15.38 30.43 -7.62
CA GLU A 226 -16.47 29.49 -7.92
C GLU A 226 -16.58 28.37 -6.88
N GLY A 227 -15.75 28.38 -5.83
CA GLY A 227 -15.73 27.36 -4.78
C GLY A 227 -15.06 26.04 -5.19
N ILE A 228 -14.27 26.06 -6.28
CA ILE A 228 -13.47 24.94 -6.76
C ILE A 228 -12.05 25.07 -6.20
N HIS A 229 -11.71 24.26 -5.21
CA HIS A 229 -10.41 24.27 -4.54
C HIS A 229 -10.00 22.86 -4.09
N GLU A 230 -8.82 22.70 -3.52
CA GLU A 230 -8.32 21.41 -3.03
C GLU A 230 -9.29 20.71 -2.06
N GLY A 231 -9.34 19.38 -2.13
CA GLY A 231 -10.12 18.52 -1.23
C GLY A 231 -11.60 18.36 -1.56
N ILE A 232 -12.11 19.03 -2.61
CA ILE A 232 -13.49 18.85 -3.08
C ILE A 232 -13.59 17.76 -4.14
N SER A 233 -14.79 17.20 -4.29
CA SER A 233 -15.13 16.34 -5.42
C SER A 233 -16.28 16.95 -6.21
N VAL A 234 -16.09 17.05 -7.52
CA VAL A 234 -16.97 17.77 -8.45
C VAL A 234 -16.88 17.13 -9.83
N ALA A 235 -18.02 16.94 -10.50
CA ALA A 235 -18.12 16.30 -11.82
C ALA A 235 -17.39 14.95 -11.97
N GLY A 236 -17.30 14.17 -10.90
CA GLY A 236 -16.57 12.90 -10.92
C GLY A 236 -15.04 13.07 -10.90
N TYR A 237 -14.53 14.24 -10.55
CA TYR A 237 -13.12 14.49 -10.27
C TYR A 237 -12.88 14.76 -8.78
N TYR A 238 -11.68 14.48 -8.31
CA TYR A 238 -11.15 14.89 -7.01
C TYR A 238 -10.05 15.92 -7.23
N VAL A 239 -10.16 17.07 -6.55
CA VAL A 239 -9.25 18.21 -6.76
C VAL A 239 -8.13 18.17 -5.73
N ILE A 240 -6.88 18.14 -6.19
CA ILE A 240 -5.67 18.14 -5.38
C ILE A 240 -4.83 19.34 -5.78
N ARG A 241 -4.20 20.01 -4.82
CA ARG A 241 -3.20 21.04 -5.11
C ARG A 241 -1.83 20.38 -5.25
N ASP A 242 -1.16 20.63 -6.36
CA ASP A 242 0.21 20.18 -6.55
C ASP A 242 1.17 21.32 -6.21
N ALA A 243 1.92 21.15 -5.13
CA ALA A 243 2.92 22.10 -4.65
C ALA A 243 4.36 21.63 -4.92
N THR A 244 4.54 20.54 -5.69
CA THR A 244 5.84 19.87 -5.78
C THR A 244 6.87 20.59 -6.67
N ASP A 245 6.46 21.51 -7.54
CA ASP A 245 7.40 22.31 -8.33
C ASP A 245 7.76 23.61 -7.61
N SER A 246 8.76 23.53 -6.73
CA SER A 246 9.33 24.68 -6.00
C SER A 246 9.87 25.80 -6.90
N ARG A 247 9.92 25.61 -8.23
CA ARG A 247 10.40 26.62 -9.18
C ARG A 247 9.35 27.10 -10.17
N TYR A 248 8.22 26.41 -10.36
CA TYR A 248 7.21 26.80 -11.34
C TYR A 248 5.77 26.53 -10.88
N SER A 249 5.14 27.63 -10.42
CA SER A 249 3.71 27.94 -10.40
C SER A 249 2.71 26.92 -9.81
N ASP A 250 1.89 27.41 -8.88
CA ASP A 250 0.79 26.67 -8.23
C ASP A 250 -0.11 25.97 -9.26
N SER A 251 -0.60 24.76 -8.96
CA SER A 251 -1.50 24.06 -9.89
C SER A 251 -2.55 23.21 -9.18
N LEU A 252 -3.68 23.02 -9.86
CA LEU A 252 -4.76 22.12 -9.42
C LEU A 252 -4.83 20.91 -10.33
N LEU A 253 -4.70 19.72 -9.72
CA LEU A 253 -4.89 18.42 -10.34
C LEU A 253 -6.34 17.97 -10.15
N PHE A 254 -6.98 17.56 -11.24
CA PHE A 254 -8.32 17.00 -11.29
C PHE A 254 -8.22 15.52 -11.63
N LEU A 255 -8.25 14.66 -10.62
CA LEU A 255 -8.12 13.21 -10.78
C LEU A 255 -9.50 12.56 -10.92
N SER A 256 -9.69 11.71 -11.94
CA SER A 256 -10.96 11.02 -12.15
C SER A 256 -11.32 10.11 -10.97
N ALA A 257 -12.49 10.28 -10.36
CA ALA A 257 -12.98 9.41 -9.29
C ALA A 257 -13.16 7.95 -9.74
N ASN A 258 -13.28 7.70 -11.06
CA ASN A 258 -13.35 6.35 -11.59
C ASN A 258 -11.97 5.65 -11.55
N SER A 259 -10.86 6.38 -11.67
CA SER A 259 -9.53 5.80 -11.45
C SER A 259 -9.33 5.42 -9.97
N ILE A 260 -9.92 6.18 -9.05
CA ILE A 260 -9.89 5.91 -7.60
C ILE A 260 -10.84 4.77 -7.19
N LYS A 261 -12.01 4.65 -7.81
CA LYS A 261 -13.00 3.60 -7.46
C LYS A 261 -12.60 2.22 -7.97
N SER A 262 -11.93 2.12 -9.12
CA SER A 262 -11.37 0.84 -9.60
C SER A 262 -10.26 0.28 -8.70
N SER A 263 -9.72 1.05 -7.75
CA SER A 263 -8.78 0.57 -6.73
C SER A 263 -9.40 0.37 -5.34
N SER A 264 -10.60 0.92 -5.09
CA SER A 264 -11.16 1.03 -3.72
C SER A 264 -12.40 0.17 -3.45
N GLN A 265 -13.01 -0.45 -4.47
CA GLN A 265 -14.28 -1.20 -4.33
C GLN A 265 -14.15 -2.73 -4.39
N GLU A 266 -12.93 -3.27 -4.37
CA GLU A 266 -12.71 -4.63 -3.89
C GLU A 266 -12.77 -4.60 -2.38
N VAL A 267 -13.76 -5.29 -1.83
CA VAL A 267 -13.91 -5.62 -0.42
C VAL A 267 -12.54 -5.98 0.13
N TRP A 268 -11.99 -5.12 0.98
CA TRP A 268 -10.83 -5.45 1.78
C TRP A 268 -11.25 -6.59 2.70
N GLU A 269 -11.07 -7.82 2.24
CA GLU A 269 -10.82 -8.94 3.12
C GLU A 269 -9.58 -8.53 3.92
N SER A 270 -9.82 -7.93 5.08
CA SER A 270 -8.82 -7.92 6.14
C SER A 270 -8.24 -9.33 6.18
N PRO A 271 -6.92 -9.50 6.14
CA PRO A 271 -6.32 -10.80 6.36
C PRO A 271 -6.92 -11.31 7.67
N SER A 272 -7.81 -12.30 7.56
CA SER A 272 -8.16 -13.17 8.66
C SER A 272 -6.93 -14.03 8.89
N ASP A 273 -5.92 -13.37 9.43
CA ASP A 273 -4.71 -13.96 9.96
C ASP A 273 -5.09 -14.55 11.30
N ASP A 274 -5.72 -15.73 11.27
CA ASP A 274 -6.14 -16.40 12.51
C ASP A 274 -6.15 -17.93 12.40
N ARG A 275 -5.50 -18.52 11.40
CA ARG A 275 -5.47 -19.99 11.29
C ARG A 275 -4.12 -20.65 11.13
N GLN A 276 -3.00 -19.92 11.10
CA GLN A 276 -1.68 -20.56 11.05
C GLN A 276 -0.61 -20.07 12.03
N ASP A 277 -0.73 -18.89 12.66
CA ASP A 277 0.30 -18.41 13.63
C ASP A 277 -0.06 -18.57 15.12
N MET A 278 -1.30 -18.97 15.48
CA MET A 278 -1.64 -19.37 16.87
C MET A 278 -0.85 -20.61 17.38
N ASN A 279 -0.07 -21.27 16.53
CA ASN A 279 0.69 -22.46 16.89
C ASN A 279 2.16 -22.19 17.27
N ARG A 280 2.60 -20.92 17.27
CA ARG A 280 3.98 -20.56 17.67
C ARG A 280 4.12 -20.06 19.11
N GLU A 281 3.04 -19.56 19.71
CA GLU A 281 3.05 -19.08 21.10
C GLU A 281 2.46 -20.07 22.10
N GLN A 282 1.76 -21.11 21.64
CA GLN A 282 1.49 -22.28 22.47
C GLN A 282 2.77 -23.10 22.51
N GLY A 283 3.43 -23.13 23.68
CA GLY A 283 4.59 -23.96 23.93
C GLY A 283 4.42 -25.38 23.37
N MET A 284 5.52 -26.02 22.97
CA MET A 284 5.46 -27.37 22.41
C MET A 284 4.54 -28.26 23.25
N PRO A 285 3.56 -28.95 22.63
CA PRO A 285 2.68 -29.85 23.36
C PRO A 285 3.53 -30.82 24.19
N GLU A 286 3.14 -31.05 25.44
CA GLU A 286 3.92 -31.79 26.44
C GLU A 286 4.45 -33.14 25.92
N ARG A 287 3.71 -33.75 24.98
CA ARG A 287 4.01 -35.07 24.41
C ARG A 287 4.42 -35.05 22.93
N ALA A 288 4.90 -33.91 22.42
CA ALA A 288 5.27 -33.73 21.00
C ALA A 288 6.27 -34.79 20.48
N TYR A 289 7.19 -35.26 21.33
CA TYR A 289 8.21 -36.26 20.99
C TYR A 289 8.05 -37.60 21.72
N ALA A 290 6.99 -37.78 22.51
CA ALA A 290 6.79 -39.05 23.21
C ALA A 290 6.56 -40.19 22.19
N PRO A 291 7.14 -41.38 22.36
CA PRO A 291 6.84 -42.52 21.50
C PRO A 291 5.35 -42.90 21.62
N TRP A 292 4.76 -43.39 20.53
CA TRP A 292 3.40 -43.94 20.57
C TRP A 292 3.43 -45.32 21.21
N ASN A 293 2.49 -45.58 22.11
CA ASN A 293 2.30 -46.91 22.68
C ASN A 293 1.08 -47.62 22.05
N LYS A 294 0.97 -48.93 22.27
CA LYS A 294 -0.11 -49.75 21.67
C LYS A 294 -1.51 -49.34 22.13
N HIS A 295 -1.65 -48.76 23.32
CA HIS A 295 -2.93 -48.27 23.82
C HIS A 295 -3.35 -47.00 23.07
N GLU A 296 -2.45 -46.03 22.96
CA GLU A 296 -2.65 -44.80 22.19
C GLU A 296 -2.98 -45.09 20.72
N ASP A 297 -2.37 -46.10 20.11
CA ASP A 297 -2.71 -46.49 18.73
C ASP A 297 -4.15 -47.00 18.60
N ARG A 298 -4.60 -47.85 19.52
CA ARG A 298 -5.98 -48.37 19.52
C ARG A 298 -6.99 -47.25 19.74
N GLU A 299 -6.70 -46.37 20.69
CA GLU A 299 -7.53 -45.22 21.02
C GLU A 299 -7.59 -44.23 19.86
N LEU A 300 -6.46 -43.94 19.20
CA LEU A 300 -6.40 -43.08 18.03
C LEU A 300 -7.24 -43.62 16.87
N THR A 301 -7.13 -44.92 16.58
CA THR A 301 -7.94 -45.59 15.55
C THR A 301 -9.42 -45.47 15.87
N TRP A 302 -9.82 -45.82 17.10
CA TRP A 302 -11.23 -45.79 17.51
C TRP A 302 -11.83 -44.38 17.42
N LEU A 303 -11.11 -43.36 17.91
CA LEU A 303 -11.56 -41.96 17.86
C LEU A 303 -11.66 -41.47 16.41
N PHE A 304 -10.72 -41.84 15.54
CA PHE A 304 -10.75 -41.44 14.13
C PHE A 304 -11.91 -42.09 13.37
N GLU A 305 -12.14 -43.40 13.56
CA GLU A 305 -13.26 -44.13 12.97
C GLU A 305 -14.62 -43.63 13.49
N SER A 306 -14.65 -43.09 14.70
CA SER A 306 -15.83 -42.40 15.27
C SER A 306 -16.09 -41.00 14.68
N GLY A 307 -15.27 -40.56 13.72
CA GLY A 307 -15.47 -39.31 12.97
C GLY A 307 -14.82 -38.06 13.58
N LEU A 308 -13.95 -38.20 14.58
CA LEU A 308 -13.24 -37.05 15.15
C LEU A 308 -12.21 -36.47 14.17
N SER A 309 -12.18 -35.15 14.09
CA SER A 309 -11.23 -34.44 13.22
C SER A 309 -9.80 -34.53 13.75
N GLN A 310 -8.81 -34.47 12.84
CA GLN A 310 -7.37 -34.48 13.20
C GLN A 310 -7.00 -33.43 14.26
N ARG A 311 -7.70 -32.29 14.31
CA ARG A 311 -7.51 -31.25 15.30
C ARG A 311 -7.95 -31.67 16.70
N HIS A 312 -9.11 -32.33 16.82
CA HIS A 312 -9.56 -32.86 18.11
C HIS A 312 -8.62 -33.95 18.61
N LEU A 313 -8.17 -34.83 17.71
CA LEU A 313 -7.19 -35.87 18.05
C LEU A 313 -5.86 -35.26 18.52
N ALA A 314 -5.39 -34.20 17.86
CA ALA A 314 -4.17 -33.48 18.26
C ALA A 314 -4.27 -32.94 19.69
N ASN A 315 -5.41 -32.33 20.03
CA ASN A 315 -5.67 -31.83 21.37
C ASN A 315 -5.79 -32.97 22.40
N HIS A 316 -6.55 -34.03 22.07
CA HIS A 316 -6.77 -35.19 22.95
C HIS A 316 -5.46 -35.85 23.37
N PHE A 317 -4.56 -36.08 22.41
CA PHE A 317 -3.27 -36.70 22.69
C PHE A 317 -2.18 -35.71 23.14
N SER A 318 -2.50 -34.41 23.25
CA SER A 318 -1.51 -33.34 23.51
C SER A 318 -0.31 -33.43 22.56
N ARG A 319 -0.58 -33.54 21.26
CA ARG A 319 0.41 -33.70 20.18
C ARG A 319 0.12 -32.76 19.01
N GLN A 320 1.12 -32.53 18.17
CA GLN A 320 0.97 -31.75 16.94
C GLN A 320 0.10 -32.50 15.90
N SER A 321 -0.72 -31.77 15.14
CA SER A 321 -1.57 -32.34 14.07
C SER A 321 -0.79 -33.12 13.01
N SER A 322 0.46 -32.74 12.76
CA SER A 322 1.37 -33.47 11.85
C SER A 322 1.75 -34.86 12.38
N ALA A 323 1.91 -35.01 13.70
CA ALA A 323 2.20 -36.29 14.35
C ALA A 323 0.99 -37.23 14.25
N ILE A 324 -0.23 -36.71 14.49
CA ILE A 324 -1.49 -37.45 14.31
C ILE A 324 -1.61 -37.96 12.87
N ARG A 325 -1.46 -37.07 11.89
CA ARG A 325 -1.56 -37.43 10.46
C ARG A 325 -0.52 -38.48 10.05
N SER A 326 0.73 -38.32 10.49
CA SER A 326 1.79 -39.30 10.24
C SER A 326 1.45 -40.66 10.86
N ARG A 327 0.87 -40.67 12.07
CA ARG A 327 0.53 -41.91 12.76
C ARG A 327 -0.66 -42.63 12.14
N LEU A 328 -1.74 -41.93 11.80
CA LEU A 328 -2.89 -42.49 11.07
C LEU A 328 -2.43 -43.17 9.76
N LYS A 329 -1.55 -42.50 9.00
CA LYS A 329 -0.96 -43.07 7.78
C LYS A 329 -0.19 -44.37 8.05
N LYS A 330 0.56 -44.47 9.16
CA LYS A 330 1.28 -45.70 9.56
C LYS A 330 0.34 -46.82 10.01
N LEU A 331 -0.83 -46.47 10.55
CA LEU A 331 -1.87 -47.42 10.95
C LEU A 331 -2.77 -47.85 9.77
N GLY A 332 -2.57 -47.28 8.58
CA GLY A 332 -3.37 -47.61 7.38
C GLY A 332 -4.69 -46.84 7.26
N LEU A 333 -4.91 -45.83 8.10
CA LEU A 333 -6.10 -44.98 8.11
C LEU A 333 -5.77 -43.70 7.31
N LYS A 334 -6.59 -43.38 6.29
CA LYS A 334 -6.37 -42.25 5.39
C LYS A 334 -7.41 -41.16 5.55
#